data_AF-A0A7I7UTL8-F1
#
_entry.id   AF-A0A7I7UTL8-F1
#
_cell.length_a   1.000
_cell.length_b   1.000
_cell.length_c   1.000
_cell.angle_alpha   90.00
_cell.angle_beta   90.00
_cell.angle_gamma   90.00
#
_symmetry.space_group_name_H-M   'P 1'
#
loop_
_entity.id
_entity.type
_entity.pdbx_description
1 polymer ?
#
loop_
_entity_poly.entity_id
_entity_poly.type
_entity_poly.pdbx_seq_one_letter_code
_entity_poly.pdbx_strand_id
1 'polypeptide(L)'
;MSHTMIRQPRWAGRSVHVRKARRVLAATAAAATLAGTGVLWAADADALPDPHVPQPPFWCPGNGPGLSASGWGGYCEGKTFPDGTRLNTFRVGYWWQPLRCIIPDGTPNPPLAGPGGCAGVLG
;
A
#
# COMPACT_ATOMS: atom_id res chain seq x y z
N MET A 1 -17.36 31.59 78.47
CA MET A 1 -16.20 30.72 78.12
C MET A 1 -16.48 30.13 76.75
N SER A 2 -15.68 30.52 75.76
CA SER A 2 -15.96 30.36 74.33
C SER A 2 -15.71 28.93 73.83
N HIS A 3 -16.65 28.41 73.03
CA HIS A 3 -16.51 27.14 72.31
C HIS A 3 -15.62 27.32 71.08
N THR A 4 -14.47 26.65 71.07
CA THR A 4 -13.56 26.58 69.91
C THR A 4 -14.09 25.58 68.89
N MET A 5 -14.58 26.08 67.75
CA MET A 5 -15.04 25.27 66.62
C MET A 5 -13.84 24.84 65.76
N ILE A 6 -13.47 23.56 65.80
CA ILE A 6 -12.44 22.97 64.93
C ILE A 6 -13.01 22.77 63.52
N ARG A 7 -12.57 23.59 62.55
CA ARG A 7 -12.87 23.40 61.12
C ARG A 7 -12.02 22.26 60.55
N GLN A 8 -12.68 21.18 60.11
CA GLN A 8 -12.06 20.08 59.38
C GLN A 8 -11.55 20.52 57.98
N PRO A 9 -10.36 20.09 57.52
CA PRO A 9 -9.78 20.48 56.24
C PRO A 9 -10.42 19.75 55.07
N ARG A 10 -11.21 20.48 54.28
CA ARG A 10 -11.99 19.99 53.12
C ARG A 10 -11.15 19.76 51.85
N TRP A 11 -9.82 19.77 51.94
CA TRP A 11 -8.92 20.02 50.80
C TRP A 11 -8.29 18.76 50.16
N ALA A 12 -8.44 17.58 50.74
CA ALA A 12 -7.77 16.37 50.24
C ALA A 12 -8.47 15.72 49.03
N GLY A 13 -9.81 15.64 49.04
CA GLY A 13 -10.59 14.87 48.06
C GLY A 13 -10.50 15.40 46.62
N ARG A 14 -10.52 16.72 46.43
CA ARG A 14 -10.48 17.36 45.09
C ARG A 14 -9.20 17.00 44.31
N SER A 15 -8.08 16.86 45.00
CA SER A 15 -6.77 16.57 44.37
C SER A 15 -6.64 15.14 43.83
N VAL A 16 -7.40 14.20 44.41
CA VAL A 16 -7.36 12.77 44.04
C VAL A 16 -8.20 12.52 42.80
N HIS A 17 -9.38 13.13 42.71
CA HIS A 17 -10.24 13.05 41.53
C HIS A 17 -9.58 13.65 40.27
N VAL A 18 -8.90 14.80 40.42
CA VAL A 18 -8.17 15.43 39.30
C VAL A 18 -6.99 14.55 38.83
N ARG A 19 -6.27 13.91 39.75
CA ARG A 19 -5.18 12.98 39.39
C ARG A 19 -5.68 11.72 38.69
N LYS A 20 -6.81 11.15 39.14
CA LYS A 20 -7.45 10.00 38.46
C LYS A 20 -7.94 10.39 37.06
N ALA A 21 -8.62 11.52 36.91
CA ALA A 21 -9.09 12.00 35.62
C ALA A 21 -7.95 12.20 34.61
N ARG A 22 -6.84 12.83 35.04
CA ARG A 22 -5.64 12.99 34.20
C ARG A 22 -5.03 11.68 33.75
N ARG A 23 -4.97 10.67 34.62
CA ARG A 23 -4.43 9.34 34.28
C ARG A 23 -5.31 8.61 33.27
N VAL A 24 -6.63 8.69 33.41
CA VAL A 24 -7.58 8.09 32.46
C VAL A 24 -7.45 8.75 31.09
N LEU A 25 -7.42 10.08 31.03
CA LEU A 25 -7.21 10.82 29.78
C LEU A 25 -5.90 10.47 29.08
N ALA A 26 -4.81 10.37 29.84
CA ALA A 26 -3.50 9.98 29.29
C ALA A 26 -3.53 8.55 28.73
N ALA A 27 -4.17 7.61 29.43
CA ALA A 27 -4.30 6.23 28.96
C ALA A 27 -5.14 6.13 27.69
N THR A 28 -6.25 6.88 27.59
CA THR A 28 -7.07 6.91 26.36
C THR A 28 -6.34 7.53 25.19
N ALA A 29 -5.55 8.59 25.42
CA ALA A 29 -4.76 9.22 24.37
C ALA A 29 -3.68 8.26 23.85
N ALA A 30 -2.97 7.56 24.76
CA ALA A 30 -1.96 6.57 24.39
C ALA A 30 -2.57 5.41 23.59
N ALA A 31 -3.73 4.89 24.01
CA ALA A 31 -4.44 3.84 23.30
C ALA A 31 -4.87 4.29 21.90
N ALA A 32 -5.40 5.52 21.77
CA ALA A 32 -5.80 6.08 20.48
C ALA A 32 -4.59 6.27 19.54
N THR A 33 -3.44 6.72 20.05
CA THR A 33 -2.23 6.84 19.24
C THR A 33 -1.73 5.49 18.75
N LEU A 34 -1.66 4.47 19.63
CA LEU A 34 -1.21 3.13 19.25
C LEU A 34 -2.14 2.47 18.23
N ALA A 35 -3.45 2.59 18.44
CA ALA A 35 -4.45 2.08 17.50
C ALA A 35 -4.35 2.81 16.15
N GLY A 36 -4.26 4.14 16.16
CA GLY A 36 -4.15 4.94 14.94
C GLY A 36 -2.88 4.64 14.15
N THR A 37 -1.73 4.52 14.82
CA THR A 37 -0.48 4.17 14.15
C THR A 37 -0.52 2.74 13.59
N GLY A 38 -1.09 1.79 14.33
CA GLY A 38 -1.24 0.40 13.85
C GLY A 38 -2.11 0.27 12.60
N VAL A 39 -3.21 1.03 12.53
CA VAL A 39 -4.10 1.04 11.36
C VAL A 39 -3.41 1.67 10.13
N LEU A 40 -2.60 2.72 10.32
CA LEU A 40 -1.87 3.35 9.22
C LEU A 40 -0.79 2.43 8.61
N TRP A 41 -0.11 1.61 9.42
CA TRP A 41 0.84 0.63 8.90
C TRP A 41 0.20 -0.55 8.17
N ALA A 42 -1.05 -0.90 8.50
CA ALA A 42 -1.77 -2.00 7.87
C ALA A 42 -2.45 -1.62 6.53
N ALA A 43 -2.39 -0.35 6.12
CA ALA A 43 -3.07 0.14 4.93
C ALA A 43 -2.32 -0.16 3.61
N ASP A 44 -1.06 -0.59 3.65
CA ASP A 44 -0.34 -1.15 2.49
C ASP A 44 -0.77 -2.60 2.23
N ALA A 45 -2.06 -2.82 2.05
CA ALA A 45 -2.56 -4.04 1.47
C ALA A 45 -2.39 -3.92 -0.05
N ASP A 46 -1.33 -4.55 -0.59
CA ASP A 46 -1.19 -4.81 -2.02
C ASP A 46 -2.47 -5.48 -2.53
N ALA A 47 -3.28 -4.72 -3.27
CA ALA A 47 -4.51 -5.24 -3.86
C ALA A 47 -4.15 -6.28 -4.92
N LEU A 48 -4.56 -7.53 -4.73
CA LEU A 48 -4.61 -8.48 -5.84
C LEU A 48 -5.73 -8.07 -6.81
N PRO A 49 -5.48 -8.13 -8.13
CA PRO A 49 -4.23 -8.54 -8.77
C PRO A 49 -3.15 -7.45 -8.79
N ASP A 50 -1.89 -7.85 -8.59
CA ASP A 50 -0.73 -6.93 -8.59
C ASP A 50 -0.71 -6.09 -9.87
N PRO A 51 -0.76 -4.76 -9.79
CA PRO A 51 -0.76 -3.89 -10.96
C PRO A 51 0.53 -3.98 -11.78
N HIS A 52 1.63 -4.50 -11.24
CA HIS A 52 2.86 -4.72 -11.99
C HIS A 52 2.81 -5.99 -12.86
N VAL A 53 1.93 -6.95 -12.55
CA VAL A 53 1.82 -8.20 -13.33
C VAL A 53 0.74 -8.02 -14.42
N PRO A 54 1.11 -8.09 -15.72
CA PRO A 54 0.12 -8.01 -16.80
C PRO A 54 -0.87 -9.18 -16.72
N GLN A 55 -2.14 -8.91 -17.01
CA GLN A 55 -3.22 -9.91 -16.99
C GLN A 55 -3.92 -10.04 -18.35
N PRO A 56 -3.34 -10.81 -19.29
CA PRO A 56 -3.98 -11.04 -20.57
C PRO A 56 -5.19 -11.97 -20.45
N PRO A 57 -6.23 -11.83 -21.29
CA PRO A 57 -6.49 -10.73 -22.24
C PRO A 57 -7.27 -9.56 -21.63
N PHE A 58 -7.54 -9.60 -20.32
CA PHE A 58 -8.50 -8.72 -19.65
C PHE A 58 -7.97 -7.30 -19.42
N TRP A 59 -6.67 -7.17 -19.16
CA TRP A 59 -6.01 -5.90 -18.89
C TRP A 59 -4.64 -5.84 -19.54
N CYS A 60 -4.52 -4.98 -20.56
CA CYS A 60 -3.31 -4.87 -21.37
C CYS A 60 -3.03 -3.40 -21.74
N PRO A 61 -2.46 -2.63 -20.79
CA PRO A 61 -1.77 -1.37 -21.04
C PRO A 61 -0.66 -1.52 -22.09
N GLY A 62 -0.40 -0.44 -22.84
CA GLY A 62 0.67 -0.36 -23.85
C GLY A 62 0.20 -0.62 -25.29
N ASN A 63 -0.83 -1.44 -25.47
CA ASN A 63 -1.36 -1.74 -26.79
C ASN A 63 -2.31 -0.63 -27.29
N GLY A 64 -2.27 -0.32 -28.58
CA GLY A 64 -3.29 0.51 -29.22
C GLY A 64 -4.69 -0.15 -29.19
N PRO A 65 -5.78 0.62 -29.38
CA PRO A 65 -7.13 0.08 -29.36
C PRO A 65 -7.26 -1.14 -30.30
N GLY A 66 -7.71 -2.27 -29.77
CA GLY A 66 -8.01 -3.49 -30.54
C GLY A 66 -6.92 -4.56 -30.59
N LEU A 67 -5.68 -4.30 -30.18
CA LEU A 67 -4.61 -5.30 -30.24
C LEU A 67 -4.57 -6.23 -29.01
N SER A 68 -5.02 -5.75 -27.85
CA SER A 68 -4.95 -6.52 -26.59
C SER A 68 -6.02 -7.59 -26.45
N ALA A 69 -7.18 -7.34 -27.06
CA ALA A 69 -8.35 -8.20 -27.00
C ALA A 69 -8.62 -8.93 -28.32
N SER A 70 -7.86 -8.62 -29.38
CA SER A 70 -8.00 -9.36 -30.63
C SER A 70 -7.17 -10.64 -30.55
N GLY A 71 -7.80 -11.76 -30.88
CA GLY A 71 -7.15 -13.06 -31.02
C GLY A 71 -6.07 -13.11 -32.12
N TRP A 72 -5.57 -11.97 -32.61
CA TRP A 72 -4.70 -11.80 -33.77
C TRP A 72 -3.28 -11.33 -33.43
N GLY A 73 -2.98 -11.02 -32.17
CA GLY A 73 -1.63 -10.65 -31.73
C GLY A 73 -1.61 -9.35 -30.95
N GLY A 74 -0.66 -9.22 -30.02
CA GLY A 74 -0.55 -8.08 -29.14
C GLY A 74 0.42 -8.33 -27.98
N TYR A 75 0.62 -7.30 -27.16
CA TYR A 75 1.38 -7.36 -25.94
C TYR A 75 0.59 -6.73 -24.79
N CYS A 76 0.87 -7.17 -23.57
CA CYS A 76 0.27 -6.68 -22.35
C CYS A 76 1.40 -6.30 -21.40
N GLU A 77 1.38 -5.06 -20.93
CA GLU A 77 2.35 -4.55 -19.97
C GLU A 77 1.68 -4.27 -18.63
N GLY A 78 2.38 -4.56 -17.56
CA GLY A 78 2.01 -4.09 -16.23
C GLY A 78 2.39 -2.63 -16.01
N LYS A 79 2.17 -2.16 -14.78
CA LYS A 79 2.59 -0.84 -14.32
C LYS A 79 4.12 -0.69 -14.38
N THR A 80 4.56 0.50 -14.78
CA THR A 80 5.98 0.88 -14.77
C THR A 80 6.56 0.81 -13.36
N PHE A 81 7.72 0.16 -13.22
CA PHE A 81 8.52 0.17 -12.01
C PHE A 81 9.26 1.52 -11.86
N PRO A 82 9.78 1.84 -10.66
CA PRO A 82 10.55 3.07 -10.43
C PRO A 82 11.81 3.21 -11.30
N ASP A 83 12.37 2.10 -11.76
CA ASP A 83 13.53 2.04 -12.67
C ASP A 83 13.14 2.28 -14.15
N GLY A 84 11.87 2.54 -14.45
CA GLY A 84 11.36 2.76 -15.80
C GLY A 84 11.05 1.49 -16.59
N THR A 85 11.35 0.32 -16.05
CA THR A 85 11.07 -0.97 -16.69
C THR A 85 9.61 -1.40 -16.51
N ARG A 86 9.17 -2.40 -17.28
CA ARG A 86 7.84 -3.01 -17.17
C ARG A 86 7.91 -4.52 -17.30
N LEU A 87 7.00 -5.21 -16.63
CA LEU A 87 6.72 -6.60 -16.95
C LEU A 87 5.80 -6.65 -18.18
N ASN A 88 6.16 -7.50 -19.13
CA ASN A 88 5.46 -7.68 -20.40
C ASN A 88 5.20 -9.16 -20.65
N THR A 89 4.05 -9.44 -21.24
CA THR A 89 3.81 -10.70 -21.95
C THR A 89 3.30 -10.37 -23.34
N PHE A 90 3.71 -11.16 -24.32
CA PHE A 90 3.35 -10.95 -25.72
C PHE A 90 2.80 -12.24 -26.29
N ARG A 91 2.00 -12.13 -27.35
CA ARG A 91 1.31 -13.26 -27.94
C ARG A 91 1.97 -13.70 -29.24
N VAL A 92 2.26 -14.99 -29.34
CA VAL A 92 2.73 -15.64 -30.58
C VAL A 92 1.67 -16.66 -30.99
N GLY A 93 0.94 -16.36 -32.08
CA GLY A 93 -0.23 -17.13 -32.47
C GLY A 93 -1.31 -17.10 -31.40
N TYR A 94 -1.71 -18.28 -30.90
CA TYR A 94 -2.71 -18.39 -29.82
C TYR A 94 -2.12 -18.39 -28.40
N TRP A 95 -0.79 -18.42 -28.28
CA TRP A 95 -0.09 -18.64 -27.00
C TRP A 95 0.52 -17.36 -26.44
N TRP A 96 0.22 -17.07 -25.18
CA TRP A 96 0.92 -16.05 -24.40
C TRP A 96 2.30 -16.55 -24.01
N GLN A 97 3.31 -15.74 -24.28
CA GLN A 97 4.68 -16.04 -23.94
C GLN A 97 4.93 -15.77 -22.44
N PRO A 98 5.96 -16.41 -21.86
CA PRO A 98 6.34 -16.17 -20.48
C PRO A 98 6.59 -14.69 -20.18
N LEU A 99 6.47 -14.36 -18.90
CA LEU A 99 6.70 -13.01 -18.40
C LEU A 99 8.13 -12.55 -18.70
N ARG A 100 8.28 -11.32 -19.20
CA ARG A 100 9.55 -10.69 -19.54
C ARG A 100 9.67 -9.37 -18.81
N CYS A 101 10.90 -8.99 -18.46
CA CYS A 101 11.22 -7.63 -18.05
C CYS A 101 11.72 -6.84 -19.25
N ILE A 102 11.13 -5.70 -19.53
CA ILE A 102 11.41 -4.89 -20.72
C ILE A 102 11.75 -3.45 -20.37
N ILE A 103 12.42 -2.78 -21.30
CA ILE A 103 12.51 -1.32 -21.38
C ILE A 103 11.41 -0.87 -22.36
N PRO A 104 10.36 -0.18 -21.89
CA PRO A 104 9.22 0.15 -22.75
C PRO A 104 9.62 1.18 -23.82
N ASP A 105 9.41 0.82 -25.09
CA ASP A 105 9.68 1.66 -26.27
C ASP A 105 8.45 1.84 -27.19
N GLY A 106 7.30 1.25 -26.82
CA GLY A 106 6.06 1.28 -27.58
C GLY A 106 6.01 0.31 -28.77
N THR A 107 7.07 -0.45 -29.01
CA THR A 107 7.11 -1.45 -30.09
C THR A 107 6.46 -2.77 -29.64
N PRO A 108 6.02 -3.63 -30.58
CA PRO A 108 5.49 -4.95 -30.23
C PRO A 108 6.49 -5.91 -29.59
N ASN A 109 7.79 -5.64 -29.73
CA ASN A 109 8.84 -6.47 -29.12
C ASN A 109 9.94 -5.57 -28.52
N PRO A 110 9.68 -5.00 -27.34
CA PRO A 110 10.62 -4.11 -26.69
C PRO A 110 11.91 -4.85 -26.26
N PRO A 111 13.03 -4.14 -26.14
CA PRO A 111 14.27 -4.72 -25.63
C PRO A 111 14.10 -5.20 -24.19
N LEU A 112 14.80 -6.29 -23.86
CA LEU A 112 14.84 -6.81 -22.50
C LEU A 112 15.63 -5.87 -21.58
N ALA A 113 15.14 -5.66 -20.38
CA ALA A 113 15.91 -4.98 -19.35
C ALA A 113 17.09 -5.87 -18.89
N GLY A 114 18.18 -5.24 -18.45
CA GLY A 114 19.30 -5.95 -17.84
C GLY A 114 18.97 -6.50 -16.44
N PRO A 115 19.93 -7.20 -15.80
CA PRO A 115 19.80 -7.67 -14.43
C PRO A 115 19.42 -6.53 -13.47
N GLY A 116 18.51 -6.81 -12.53
CA GLY A 116 17.98 -5.82 -11.59
C GLY A 116 16.78 -5.01 -12.11
N GLY A 117 16.43 -5.12 -13.39
CA GLY A 117 15.20 -4.56 -13.94
C GLY A 117 13.94 -5.19 -13.32
N CYS A 118 12.82 -4.45 -13.37
CA CYS A 118 11.53 -4.85 -12.82
C CYS A 118 11.62 -5.21 -11.33
N ALA A 119 12.38 -4.39 -10.59
CA ALA A 119 12.71 -4.62 -9.18
C ALA A 119 13.36 -6.00 -8.89
N GLY A 120 13.96 -6.64 -9.88
CA GLY A 120 14.61 -7.96 -9.74
C GLY A 120 13.65 -9.15 -9.73
N VAL A 121 12.38 -8.97 -10.12
CA VAL A 121 11.38 -10.05 -10.10
C VAL A 121 11.75 -11.24 -11.01
N LEU A 122 12.52 -11.00 -12.07
CA LEU A 122 12.94 -12.00 -13.07
C LEU A 122 14.47 -12.17 -13.16
N GLY A 123 15.23 -11.57 -12.24
CA GLY A 123 16.70 -11.47 -12.27
C GLY A 123 17.39 -12.27 -11.17
#